data_AF-A0A2M9P1Z1-F1
#
_entry.id   AF-A0A2M9P1Z1-F1
#
_cell.length_a   1.000
_cell.length_b   1.000
_cell.length_c   1.000
_cell.angle_alpha   90.00
_cell.angle_beta   90.00
_cell.angle_gamma   90.00
#
_symmetry.space_group_name_H-M   'P 1'
#
loop_
_entity.id
_entity.type
_entity.pdbx_description
1 polymer ?
#
loop_
_entity_poly.entity_id
_entity_poly.type
_entity_poly.pdbx_seq_one_letter_code
_entity_poly.pdbx_strand_id
1 'polypeptide(L)' 'MENVNWFPLKQTLDIMTLELALILFIPLIVGLIVKFTLARIIKLPNKISNFVSTIVILMIFYKVVILVLG' A
#
# COMPACT_ATOMS: atom_id res chain seq x y z
N MET A 1 9.04 16.51 -38.63
CA MET A 1 9.19 16.00 -37.26
C MET A 1 8.46 14.67 -37.24
N GLU A 2 9.16 13.55 -37.07
CA GLU A 2 8.51 12.25 -36.93
C GLU A 2 7.50 12.31 -35.77
N ASN A 3 6.27 11.91 -36.03
CA ASN A 3 5.28 11.69 -35.00
C ASN A 3 5.71 10.47 -34.18
N VAL A 4 6.60 10.69 -33.20
CA VAL A 4 6.96 9.67 -32.22
C VAL A 4 5.68 9.28 -31.49
N ASN A 5 5.22 8.04 -31.72
CA ASN A 5 4.03 7.53 -31.09
C ASN A 5 4.34 7.17 -29.63
N TRP A 6 4.06 8.08 -28.70
CA TRP A 6 4.29 7.93 -27.26
C TRP A 6 3.25 7.05 -26.54
N PHE A 7 2.23 6.60 -27.27
CA PHE A 7 1.13 5.81 -26.73
C PHE A 7 1.58 4.56 -25.94
N PRO A 8 2.49 3.69 -26.46
CA PRO A 8 2.98 2.53 -25.70
C PRO A 8 3.73 2.92 -24.41
N LEU A 9 4.48 4.02 -24.42
CA LEU A 9 5.17 4.50 -23.23
C LEU A 9 4.18 4.98 -22.17
N LYS A 10 3.17 5.77 -22.60
CA LYS A 10 2.12 6.26 -21.70
C LYS A 10 1.35 5.11 -21.06
N GLN A 11 0.97 4.11 -21.84
CA GLN A 11 0.24 2.95 -21.34
C GLN A 11 1.06 2.16 -20.31
N THR A 12 2.37 2.03 -20.54
CA THR A 12 3.29 1.41 -19.56
C THR A 12 3.36 2.21 -18.26
N LEU A 13 3.51 3.54 -18.37
CA LEU A 13 3.56 4.42 -17.19
C LEU A 13 2.26 4.40 -16.39
N ASP A 14 1.10 4.34 -17.05
CA ASP A 14 -0.20 4.28 -16.39
C ASP A 14 -0.34 2.98 -15.57
N ILE A 15 0.10 1.85 -16.12
CA ILE A 15 0.10 0.55 -15.42
C ILE A 15 1.04 0.59 -14.21
N MET A 16 2.28 1.04 -14.40
CA MET A 16 3.24 1.16 -13.29
C MET A 16 2.75 2.11 -12.19
N THR A 17 2.08 3.19 -12.56
CA THR A 17 1.50 4.14 -11.60
C THR A 17 0.40 3.48 -10.78
N LEU A 18 -0.45 2.67 -11.41
CA LEU A 18 -1.50 1.92 -10.72
C LEU A 18 -0.89 0.89 -9.76
N GLU A 19 0.10 0.13 -10.21
CA GLU A 19 0.79 -0.87 -9.38
C GLU A 19 1.45 -0.23 -8.15
N LEU A 20 2.17 0.87 -8.33
CA LEU A 20 2.77 1.64 -7.25
C LEU A 20 1.72 2.19 -6.28
N ALA A 21 0.60 2.69 -6.81
CA ALA A 21 -0.51 3.15 -5.99
C ALA A 21 -1.08 2.01 -5.14
N LEU A 22 -1.29 0.82 -5.69
CA LEU A 22 -1.80 -0.33 -4.96
C LEU A 22 -0.82 -0.77 -3.85
N ILE A 23 0.47 -0.83 -4.16
CA ILE A 23 1.54 -1.18 -3.21
C ILE A 23 1.58 -0.21 -2.02
N LEU A 24 1.37 1.08 -2.26
CA LEU A 24 1.40 2.10 -1.21
C LEU A 24 0.09 2.23 -0.43
N PHE A 25 -1.05 2.34 -1.13
CA PHE A 25 -2.31 2.70 -0.48
C PHE A 25 -2.92 1.53 0.32
N ILE A 26 -2.83 0.29 -0.19
CA ILE A 26 -3.46 -0.86 0.49
C ILE A 26 -2.89 -1.08 1.89
N PRO A 27 -1.56 -1.20 2.09
CA PRO A 27 -1.00 -1.45 3.43
C PRO A 27 -1.24 -0.28 4.38
N LEU A 28 -1.25 0.94 3.85
CA LEU A 28 -1.40 2.16 4.62
C LEU A 28 -2.84 2.33 5.15
N ILE A 29 -3.84 2.09 4.30
CA ILE A 29 -5.26 2.10 4.69
C ILE A 29 -5.51 1.00 5.74
N VAL A 30 -5.05 -0.22 5.51
CA VAL A 30 -5.28 -1.31 6.47
C VAL A 30 -4.57 -1.05 7.79
N GLY A 31 -3.34 -0.55 7.76
CA GLY A 31 -2.60 -0.15 8.96
C GLY A 31 -3.31 0.90 9.79
N LEU A 32 -3.88 1.91 9.14
CA LEU A 32 -4.69 2.95 9.80
C LEU A 32 -5.94 2.36 10.43
N ILE A 33 -6.68 1.51 9.72
CA ILE A 33 -7.88 0.84 10.23
C ILE A 33 -7.54 0.00 11.46
N VAL A 34 -6.46 -0.78 11.41
CA VAL A 34 -6.00 -1.61 12.53
C VAL A 34 -5.62 -0.74 13.72
N LYS A 35 -4.78 0.29 13.53
CA LYS A 35 -4.40 1.20 14.61
C LYS A 35 -5.60 1.88 15.25
N PHE A 36 -6.53 2.37 14.43
CA PHE A 36 -7.76 3.01 14.91
C PHE A 36 -8.60 2.04 15.72
N THR A 37 -8.77 0.81 15.25
CA THR A 37 -9.53 -0.25 15.92
C THR A 37 -8.88 -0.61 17.28
N LEU A 38 -7.57 -0.87 17.29
CA LEU A 38 -6.83 -1.23 18.50
C LEU A 38 -6.82 -0.10 19.54
N ALA A 39 -6.60 1.14 19.09
CA ALA A 39 -6.51 2.29 20.00
C ALA A 39 -7.87 2.77 20.49
N ARG A 40 -8.92 2.75 19.65
CA ARG A 40 -10.21 3.36 19.98
C ARG A 40 -11.27 2.37 20.44
N ILE A 41 -11.33 1.18 19.85
CA ILE A 41 -12.34 0.17 20.20
C ILE A 41 -11.82 -0.68 21.37
N ILE A 42 -10.59 -1.18 21.25
CA ILE A 42 -9.99 -2.08 22.26
C ILE A 42 -9.26 -1.29 23.36
N LYS A 43 -9.03 0.02 23.16
CA LYS A 43 -8.36 0.92 24.13
C LYS A 43 -6.97 0.42 24.55
N LEU A 44 -6.24 -0.21 23.63
CA LEU A 44 -4.86 -0.65 23.88
C LEU A 44 -3.92 0.55 24.10
N PRO A 45 -2.89 0.42 24.96
CA PRO A 45 -1.84 1.41 25.09
C PRO A 45 -1.22 1.73 23.73
N ASN A 46 -1.00 3.02 23.46
CA ASN A 46 -0.56 3.49 22.14
C ASN A 46 0.76 2.83 21.68
N LYS A 47 1.66 2.48 22.60
CA LYS A 47 2.90 1.74 22.30
C LYS A 47 2.61 0.36 21.69
N ILE A 48 1.68 -0.38 22.27
CA ILE A 48 1.31 -1.74 21.82
C ILE A 48 0.51 -1.64 20.51
N SER A 49 -0.44 -0.71 20.43
CA SER A 49 -1.21 -0.47 19.20
C SER A 49 -0.31 -0.13 18.02
N ASN A 50 0.69 0.74 18.22
CA ASN A 50 1.68 1.06 17.18
C ASN A 50 2.47 -0.16 16.76
N PHE A 51 3.00 -0.94 17.71
CA PHE A 51 3.78 -2.14 17.41
C PHE A 51 2.98 -3.16 16.58
N VAL A 52 1.76 -3.48 17.01
CA VAL A 52 0.88 -4.43 16.29
C VAL A 52 0.52 -3.88 14.90
N SER A 53 0.19 -2.60 14.80
CA SER A 53 -0.15 -1.98 13.51
C SER A 53 1.03 -2.00 12.55
N THR A 54 2.26 -1.75 13.02
CA THR A 54 3.48 -1.83 12.19
C THR A 54 3.72 -3.23 11.67
N ILE A 55 3.54 -4.27 12.51
CA ILE A 55 3.66 -5.67 12.07
C ILE A 55 2.64 -5.99 10.98
N VAL A 56 1.39 -5.57 11.17
CA VAL A 56 0.33 -5.81 10.18
C VAL A 56 0.61 -5.09 8.88
N ILE A 57 1.07 -3.82 8.93
CA ILE A 57 1.48 -3.07 7.73
C ILE A 57 2.60 -3.81 6.99
N LEU A 58 3.65 -4.25 7.69
CA LEU A 58 4.78 -4.97 7.09
C LEU A 58 4.33 -6.27 6.42
N MET A 59 3.48 -7.05 7.10
CA MET A 59 2.97 -8.31 6.56
C MET A 59 2.11 -8.07 5.30
N ILE A 60 1.23 -7.07 5.32
CA ILE A 60 0.39 -6.74 4.17
C ILE A 60 1.22 -6.17 3.03
N PHE A 61 2.16 -5.27 3.33
CA PHE A 61 3.08 -4.71 2.34
C PHE A 61 3.82 -5.82 1.60
N TYR A 62 4.40 -6.78 2.33
CA TYR A 62 5.07 -7.94 1.73
C TYR A 62 4.13 -8.74 0.80
N LYS A 63 2.90 -9.02 1.25
CA LYS A 63 1.92 -9.74 0.44
C LYS A 63 1.49 -8.98 -0.81
N VAL A 64 1.26 -7.67 -0.69
CA VAL A 64 0.85 -6.82 -1.81
C VAL A 64 1.98 -6.70 -2.83
N VAL A 65 3.22 -6.52 -2.38
CA VAL A 65 4.40 -6.49 -3.27
C VAL A 65 4.51 -7.80 -4.06
N ILE A 66 4.37 -8.96 -3.41
CA ILE A 66 4.40 -10.25 -4.11
C ILE A 66 3.23 -10.39 -5.08
N LEU A 67 2.03 -9.96 -4.70
CA LEU A 67 0.84 -10.10 -5.56
C LEU A 67 0.88 -9.17 -6.77
N VAL A 68 1.50 -8.01 -6.65
CA VAL A 68 1.54 -6.98 -7.71
C VAL A 68 2.77 -7.14 -8.61
N LEU A 69 3.94 -7.53 -8.07
CA LEU A 69 5.19 -7.62 -8.82
C LEU A 69 5.66 -9.05 -9.12
N GLY A 70 5.06 -10.08 -8.50
CA GLY A 70 5.41 -11.50 -8.65
C GLY A 70 4.31 -12.31 -9.30
#